data_AF-N9NB97-F1
#
_entry.id   AF-N9NB97-F1
#
_cell.length_a   1.000
_cell.length_b   1.000
_cell.length_c   1.000
_cell.angle_alpha   90.00
_cell.angle_beta   90.00
_cell.angle_gamma   90.00
#
_symmetry.space_group_name_H-M   'P 1'
#
loop_
_entity.id
_entity.type
_entity.pdbx_description
1 polymer ?
#
loop_
_entity_poly.entity_id
_entity_poly.type
_entity_poly.pdbx_seq_one_letter_code
_entity_poly.pdbx_strand_id
1 'polypeptide(L)'
;MQYRCPKCQSAKIMPVSQGMNSPRPNVPKSLVLLVPAIFILLLLVLISVGMWIFGNGAGQGLQIATVVVFAICVIAGVLFWRDLPDFKISMQAFMQAQKYWKCRDCNHEWQN
;
A
#
# COMPACT_ATOMS: atom_id res chain seq x y z
N MET A 1 19.81 -6.01 13.67
CA MET A 1 19.75 -4.61 13.19
C MET A 1 19.94 -3.72 14.42
N GLN A 2 21.01 -2.94 14.49
CA GLN A 2 21.28 -2.08 15.65
C GLN A 2 20.35 -0.86 15.54
N TYR A 3 19.19 -0.87 16.21
CA TYR A 3 18.23 0.25 16.21
C TYR A 3 18.67 1.46 17.05
N ARG A 4 19.95 1.51 17.43
CA ARG A 4 20.54 2.59 18.23
C ARG A 4 21.77 3.09 17.50
N CYS A 5 21.95 4.40 17.51
CA CYS A 5 23.15 5.00 16.95
C CYS A 5 24.40 4.54 17.71
N PRO A 6 25.47 4.13 17.01
CA PRO A 6 26.71 3.66 17.66
C PRO A 6 27.40 4.74 18.49
N LYS A 7 27.25 6.02 18.13
CA LYS A 7 27.91 7.15 18.78
C LYS A 7 27.13 7.72 19.97
N CYS A 8 25.83 7.95 19.80
CA CYS A 8 24.97 8.64 20.77
C CYS A 8 24.12 7.67 21.61
N GLN A 9 24.07 6.37 21.26
CA GLN A 9 23.15 5.36 21.82
C GLN A 9 21.65 5.72 21.78
N SER A 10 21.31 6.81 21.08
CA SER A 10 19.94 7.28 20.90
C SER A 10 19.16 6.38 19.96
N ALA A 11 17.87 6.21 20.28
CA ALA A 11 16.87 5.56 19.44
C ALA A 11 16.27 6.48 18.37
N LYS A 12 16.57 7.79 18.41
CA LYS A 12 16.11 8.77 17.43
C LYS A 12 16.98 8.70 16.17
N ILE A 13 16.76 7.66 15.37
CA ILE A 13 17.44 7.44 14.10
C ILE A 13 16.48 7.76 12.94
N MET A 14 17.00 8.31 11.86
CA MET A 14 16.24 8.60 10.64
C MET A 14 17.02 8.11 9.43
N PRO A 15 16.37 7.50 8.43
CA PRO A 15 17.05 7.14 7.20
C PRO A 15 17.48 8.42 6.48
N VAL A 16 18.72 8.46 6.02
CA VAL A 16 19.18 9.57 5.18
C VAL A 16 18.56 9.37 3.81
N SER A 17 17.68 10.29 3.40
CA SER A 17 17.18 10.29 2.03
C SER A 17 18.35 10.46 1.10
N GLN A 18 18.74 9.40 0.37
CA GLN A 18 19.67 9.54 -0.73
C GLN A 18 19.00 10.44 -1.77
N GLY A 19 19.44 11.71 -1.84
CA GLY A 19 18.89 12.70 -2.75
C GLY A 19 18.93 12.21 -4.21
N MET A 20 17.91 12.60 -4.99
CA MET A 20 17.72 12.47 -6.45
C MET A 20 17.86 11.08 -7.12
N ASN A 21 18.56 10.11 -6.53
CA ASN A 21 18.85 8.78 -7.09
C ASN A 21 18.41 7.62 -6.18
N SER A 22 17.57 7.88 -5.16
CA SER A 22 16.97 6.80 -4.40
C SER A 22 15.91 6.08 -5.26
N PRO A 23 15.91 4.74 -5.35
CA PRO A 23 14.91 4.00 -6.11
C PRO A 23 13.54 4.27 -5.52
N ARG A 24 12.78 5.21 -6.08
CA ARG A 24 11.39 5.39 -5.64
C ARG A 24 10.64 4.12 -6.03
N PRO A 25 9.98 3.44 -5.09
CA PRO A 25 9.22 2.25 -5.42
C PRO A 25 8.18 2.62 -6.48
N ASN A 26 8.16 1.87 -7.57
CA ASN A 26 7.23 2.10 -8.65
C ASN A 26 5.85 1.63 -8.18
N VAL A 27 5.03 2.56 -7.69
CA VAL A 27 3.66 2.23 -7.26
C VAL A 27 2.84 2.00 -8.54
N PRO A 28 2.40 0.77 -8.82
CA PRO A 28 1.67 0.51 -10.04
C PRO A 28 0.32 1.25 -9.98
N LYS A 29 -0.05 1.91 -11.09
CA LYS A 29 -1.30 2.68 -11.19
C LYS A 29 -2.54 1.82 -10.86
N SER A 30 -2.45 0.51 -11.13
CA SER A 30 -3.45 -0.49 -10.77
C SER A 30 -3.65 -0.60 -9.26
N LEU A 31 -2.60 -0.55 -8.43
CA LEU A 31 -2.72 -0.59 -6.95
C LEU A 31 -3.45 0.65 -6.41
N VAL A 32 -3.15 1.83 -6.94
CA VAL A 32 -3.79 3.10 -6.52
C VAL A 32 -5.30 3.08 -6.80
N LEU A 33 -5.71 2.40 -7.87
CA LEU A 33 -7.13 2.21 -8.22
C LEU A 33 -7.77 1.04 -7.44
N LEU A 34 -7.03 -0.06 -7.27
CA LEU A 34 -7.51 -1.30 -6.65
C LEU A 34 -7.89 -1.12 -5.19
N VAL A 35 -7.04 -0.44 -4.41
CA VAL A 35 -7.27 -0.23 -2.97
C VAL A 35 -8.61 0.48 -2.68
N PRO A 36 -8.89 1.67 -3.26
CA PRO A 36 -10.18 2.31 -3.07
C PRO A 36 -11.33 1.53 -3.71
N ALA A 37 -11.13 0.85 -4.84
CA ALA A 37 -12.16 0.03 -5.48
C ALA A 37 -12.61 -1.15 -4.59
N ILE A 38 -11.68 -1.84 -3.94
CA ILE A 38 -11.97 -2.91 -2.98
C ILE A 38 -12.75 -2.36 -1.78
N PHE A 39 -12.38 -1.19 -1.26
CA PHE A 39 -13.11 -0.56 -0.15
C PHE A 39 -14.56 -0.23 -0.54
N ILE A 40 -14.78 0.32 -1.73
CA ILE A 40 -16.11 0.63 -2.25
C ILE A 40 -16.93 -0.65 -2.46
N LEU A 41 -16.32 -1.71 -3.00
CA LEU A 41 -16.97 -3.01 -3.15
C LEU A 41 -17.38 -3.60 -1.81
N LEU A 42 -16.48 -3.59 -0.82
CA LEU A 42 -16.77 -4.07 0.54
C LEU A 42 -17.95 -3.32 1.14
N LEU A 43 -17.98 -2.00 0.99
CA LEU A 43 -19.07 -1.15 1.45
C LEU A 43 -20.39 -1.51 0.74
N LEU A 44 -20.38 -1.65 -0.59
CA LEU A 44 -21.57 -2.05 -1.36
C LEU A 44 -22.10 -3.42 -0.95
N VAL A 45 -21.22 -4.39 -0.70
CA VAL A 45 -21.59 -5.72 -0.21
C VAL A 45 -22.20 -5.63 1.18
N LEU A 46 -21.64 -4.83 2.09
CA LEU A 46 -22.22 -4.61 3.43
C LEU A 46 -23.62 -3.98 3.36
N ILE A 47 -23.83 -3.00 2.48
CA ILE A 47 -25.15 -2.40 2.25
C ILE A 47 -26.12 -3.43 1.66
N SER A 48 -25.67 -4.24 0.70
CA SER A 48 -26.48 -5.29 0.08
C SER A 48 -26.94 -6.34 1.11
N VAL A 49 -26.02 -6.80 1.97
CA VAL A 49 -26.31 -7.72 3.08
C VAL A 49 -27.25 -7.07 4.10
N GLY A 50 -27.03 -5.80 4.47
CA GLY A 50 -27.89 -5.05 5.37
C GLY A 50 -29.33 -4.94 4.83
N MET A 51 -29.51 -4.60 3.56
CA MET A 51 -30.85 -4.52 2.96
C MET A 51 -31.53 -5.88 2.77
N TRP A 52 -30.76 -6.96 2.70
CA TRP A 52 -31.30 -8.33 2.70
C TRP A 52 -31.77 -8.77 4.09
N ILE A 53 -31.08 -8.34 5.16
CA ILE A 53 -31.44 -8.66 6.55
C ILE A 53 -32.59 -7.78 7.06
N PHE A 54 -32.64 -6.49 6.69
CA PHE A 54 -33.56 -5.50 7.25
C PHE A 54 -34.69 -5.06 6.30
N GLY A 55 -34.78 -5.59 5.07
CA GLY A 55 -35.77 -5.17 4.06
C GLY A 55 -36.17 -6.28 3.08
N ASN A 56 -37.05 -5.94 2.13
CA ASN A 56 -37.55 -6.84 1.07
C ASN A 56 -36.51 -7.04 -0.07
N GLY A 57 -35.26 -7.30 0.31
CA GLY A 57 -34.15 -7.51 -0.63
C GLY A 57 -33.56 -6.23 -1.23
N ALA A 58 -32.38 -6.35 -1.83
CA ALA A 58 -31.72 -5.23 -2.50
C ALA A 58 -32.40 -4.92 -3.85
N GLY A 59 -32.83 -3.67 -4.04
CA GLY A 59 -33.47 -3.23 -5.28
C GLY A 59 -32.60 -3.47 -6.53
N GLN A 60 -33.24 -3.72 -7.68
CA GLN A 60 -32.59 -4.15 -8.93
C GLN A 60 -31.45 -3.21 -9.38
N GLY A 61 -31.61 -1.89 -9.19
CA GLY A 61 -30.56 -0.91 -9.48
C GLY A 61 -29.30 -1.08 -8.63
N LEU A 62 -29.45 -1.42 -7.33
CA LEU A 62 -28.31 -1.63 -6.45
C LEU A 62 -27.59 -2.95 -6.75
N GLN A 63 -28.32 -4.00 -7.13
CA GLN A 63 -27.73 -5.26 -7.57
C GLN A 63 -26.89 -5.08 -8.84
N ILE A 64 -27.40 -4.38 -9.84
CA ILE A 64 -26.66 -4.09 -11.09
C ILE A 64 -25.39 -3.28 -10.78
N ALA A 65 -25.50 -2.23 -9.97
CA ALA A 65 -24.34 -1.43 -9.56
C ALA A 65 -23.27 -2.28 -8.85
N THR A 66 -23.70 -3.20 -7.97
CA THR A 66 -22.79 -4.12 -7.26
C THR A 66 -22.07 -5.06 -8.22
N VAL A 67 -22.78 -5.63 -9.21
CA VAL A 67 -22.18 -6.52 -10.22
C VAL A 67 -21.17 -5.78 -11.09
N VAL A 68 -21.47 -4.54 -11.49
CA VAL A 68 -20.53 -3.71 -12.28
C VAL A 68 -19.27 -3.40 -11.49
N VAL A 69 -19.40 -2.95 -10.23
CA VAL A 69 -18.24 -2.66 -9.36
C VAL A 69 -17.45 -3.94 -9.06
N PHE A 70 -18.12 -5.08 -8.90
CA PHE A 70 -17.49 -6.38 -8.76
C PHE A 70 -16.63 -6.74 -9.98
N ALA A 71 -17.18 -6.60 -11.19
CA ALA A 71 -16.44 -6.86 -12.43
C ALA A 71 -15.20 -5.96 -12.56
N ILE A 72 -15.33 -4.67 -12.24
CA ILE A 72 -14.20 -3.72 -12.22
C ILE A 72 -13.13 -4.16 -11.21
N CYS A 73 -13.51 -4.61 -10.02
CA CYS A 73 -12.57 -5.09 -9.01
C CYS A 73 -11.85 -6.36 -9.44
N VAL A 74 -12.53 -7.29 -10.11
CA VAL A 74 -11.92 -8.51 -10.65
C VAL A 74 -10.87 -8.16 -11.72
N ILE A 75 -11.21 -7.29 -12.67
CA ILE A 75 -10.29 -6.84 -13.73
C ILE A 75 -9.07 -6.13 -13.13
N ALA A 76 -9.31 -5.20 -12.20
CA ALA A 76 -8.23 -4.49 -11.51
C ALA A 76 -7.36 -5.45 -10.69
N GLY A 77 -7.96 -6.48 -10.06
CA GLY A 77 -7.26 -7.52 -9.31
C GLY A 77 -6.34 -8.37 -10.17
N VAL A 78 -6.80 -8.77 -11.36
CA VAL A 78 -5.99 -9.53 -12.32
C VAL A 78 -4.81 -8.70 -12.82
N LEU A 79 -5.04 -7.42 -13.17
CA LEU A 79 -3.98 -6.51 -13.58
C LEU A 79 -2.96 -6.28 -12.45
N PHE A 80 -3.44 -6.10 -11.22
CA PHE A 80 -2.58 -5.97 -10.05
C PHE A 80 -1.76 -7.25 -9.78
N TRP A 81 -2.34 -8.44 -9.94
CA TRP A 81 -1.61 -9.69 -9.74
C TRP A 81 -0.43 -9.84 -10.70
N ARG A 82 -0.59 -9.34 -11.93
CA ARG A 82 0.47 -9.27 -12.93
C ARG A 82 1.55 -8.23 -12.59
N ASP A 83 1.18 -7.10 -11.99
CA ASP A 83 2.10 -6.01 -11.63
C ASP A 83 2.76 -6.20 -10.24
N LEU A 84 2.28 -7.18 -9.45
CA LEU A 84 2.76 -7.52 -8.10
C LEU A 84 4.25 -7.90 -7.99
N PRO A 85 4.85 -8.70 -8.92
CA PRO A 85 6.27 -9.06 -8.82
C PRO A 85 7.19 -7.82 -8.95
N ASP A 86 6.90 -6.90 -9.88
CA ASP A 86 7.67 -5.66 -10.04
C ASP A 86 7.56 -4.74 -8.82
N PHE A 87 6.38 -4.66 -8.21
CA PHE A 87 6.20 -3.93 -6.96
C PHE A 87 7.05 -4.50 -5.82
N LYS A 88 7.09 -5.83 -5.67
CA LYS A 88 7.92 -6.49 -4.66
C LYS A 88 9.41 -6.22 -4.87
N ILE A 89 9.89 -6.32 -6.11
CA ILE A 89 11.30 -6.08 -6.44
C ILE A 89 11.68 -4.61 -6.19
N SER A 90 10.85 -3.66 -6.61
CA SER A 90 11.11 -2.23 -6.38
C SER A 90 11.08 -1.85 -4.90
N MET A 91 10.19 -2.45 -4.11
CA MET A 91 10.16 -2.28 -2.65
C MET A 91 11.38 -2.90 -1.95
N GLN A 92 11.79 -4.10 -2.37
CA GLN A 92 13.02 -4.71 -1.86
C GLN A 92 14.25 -3.86 -2.18
N ALA A 93 14.35 -3.34 -3.41
CA ALA A 93 15.41 -2.41 -3.80
C ALA A 93 15.40 -1.11 -2.99
N PHE A 94 14.22 -0.56 -2.69
CA PHE A 94 14.08 0.61 -1.82
C PHE A 94 14.55 0.32 -0.38
N MET A 95 14.09 -0.79 0.22
CA MET A 95 14.51 -1.20 1.56
C MET A 95 16.02 -1.50 1.64
N GLN A 96 16.61 -2.04 0.57
CA GLN A 96 18.05 -2.28 0.49
C GLN A 96 18.87 -1.00 0.22
N ALA A 97 18.29 0.01 -0.45
CA ALA A 97 18.95 1.29 -0.68
C ALA A 97 18.94 2.19 0.58
N GLN A 98 18.00 1.97 1.51
CA GLN A 98 17.90 2.67 2.79
C GLN A 98 18.86 2.11 3.86
N LYS A 99 20.13 1.86 3.51
CA LYS A 99 21.17 1.39 4.44
C LYS A 99 21.88 2.52 5.19
N TYR A 100 21.63 3.77 4.81
CA TYR A 100 22.23 4.95 5.43
C TYR A 100 21.30 5.53 6.48
N TRP A 101 21.80 5.60 7.71
CA TRP A 101 21.07 6.07 8.88
C TRP A 101 21.75 7.30 9.47
N LYS A 102 20.96 8.18 10.07
CA LYS A 102 21.43 9.39 10.77
C LYS A 102 20.82 9.50 12.16
N CYS A 103 21.63 9.79 13.18
CA CYS A 103 21.16 10.09 14.54
C CYS A 103 20.65 11.52 14.54
N ARG A 104 19.40 11.74 14.93
CA ARG A 104 18.81 13.09 15.03
C ARG A 104 19.50 13.94 16.11
N ASP A 105 20.01 13.29 17.17
CA ASP A 105 20.61 14.01 18.31
C ASP A 105 22.08 14.38 18.09
N CYS A 106 22.88 13.55 17.41
CA CYS A 106 24.31 13.81 17.20
C CYS A 106 24.71 14.00 15.73
N ASN A 107 23.75 13.99 14.81
CA ASN A 107 23.95 14.08 13.35
C ASN A 107 24.95 13.07 12.76
N HIS A 108 25.32 12.03 13.51
CA HIS A 108 26.21 10.99 13.03
C HIS A 108 25.49 10.14 11.99
N GLU A 109 26.14 9.95 10.85
CA GLU A 109 25.66 9.13 9.75
C GLU A 109 26.46 7.81 9.73
N TRP A 110 25.78 6.68 9.60
CA TRP A 110 26.42 5.36 9.49
C TRP A 110 25.65 4.48 8.51
N GLN A 111 26.38 3.54 7.92
CA GLN A 111 25.81 2.52 7.04
C GLN A 111 25.72 1.20 7.79
N ASN A 112 24.61 0.47 7.62
CA ASN A 112 24.45 -0.89 8.15
C ASN A 112 24.62 -1.95 7.06
#